data_AF-A0A225WMN9-F1
#
_entry.id   AF-A0A225WMN9-F1
#
_cell.length_a   1.000
_cell.length_b   1.000
_cell.length_c   1.000
_cell.angle_alpha   90.00
_cell.angle_beta   90.00
_cell.angle_gamma   90.00
#
_symmetry.space_group_name_H-M   'P 1'
#
loop_
_entity.id
_entity.type
_entity.pdbx_description
1 polymer ?
#
loop_
_entity_poly.entity_id
_entity_poly.type
_entity_poly.pdbx_seq_one_letter_code
_entity_poly.pdbx_strand_id
1 'polypeptide(L)'
;MQRTTPRTGNCQYYAIAMAILSQNFNGTASIEALENLTAKLKTGIVAAANHFFDQEFPHEQRANELVGLAIREEEATSDNPPKFTAQQSEQHFREHLAQLGKSNSKLDSTLPTRYWGTSTTLRMAAKILQRSIFVVLARNGWDNASYEIFEPTEVKMGGGVTWCHQRKSAIFQWANQNSGSKRFKNIARLRLQQERTRLYCCMQEGTISGFNS
;
A
#
# COMPACT_ATOMS: atom_id res chain seq x y z
N MET A 1 19.79 -2.60 2.50
CA MET A 1 19.69 -2.35 3.95
C MET A 1 18.23 -2.02 4.24
N GLN A 2 17.58 -2.76 5.15
CA GLN A 2 16.21 -2.44 5.60
C GLN A 2 16.26 -1.12 6.37
N ARG A 3 15.31 -0.23 6.10
CA ARG A 3 15.22 1.07 6.78
C ARG A 3 13.96 1.10 7.63
N THR A 4 14.03 1.71 8.81
CA THR A 4 12.92 1.74 9.78
C THR A 4 12.05 2.96 9.54
N THR A 5 10.73 2.76 9.53
CA THR A 5 9.74 3.85 9.53
C THR A 5 9.11 4.00 10.90
N PRO A 6 8.82 5.23 11.35
CA PRO A 6 8.05 5.51 12.57
C PRO A 6 6.67 4.85 12.56
N ARG A 7 6.19 4.44 13.74
CA ARG A 7 4.85 3.84 13.92
C ARG A 7 3.78 4.92 14.11
N THR A 8 3.60 5.76 13.08
CA THR A 8 2.66 6.90 13.11
C THR A 8 1.42 6.69 12.25
N GLY A 9 1.26 5.51 11.65
CA GLY A 9 0.27 5.24 10.60
C GLY A 9 0.68 5.75 9.21
N ASN A 10 1.73 6.58 9.13
CA ASN A 10 2.30 7.06 7.86
C ASN A 10 3.38 6.14 7.28
N CYS A 11 3.63 4.97 7.90
CA CYS A 11 4.76 4.10 7.56
C CYS A 11 4.85 3.73 6.08
N GLN A 12 3.73 3.40 5.43
CA GLN A 12 3.70 3.07 4.01
C GLN A 12 4.13 4.26 3.15
N TYR A 13 3.58 5.45 3.42
CA TYR A 13 3.89 6.66 2.65
C TYR A 13 5.32 7.14 2.88
N TYR A 14 5.79 7.08 4.13
CA TYR A 14 7.18 7.39 4.45
C TYR A 14 8.15 6.42 3.82
N ALA A 15 7.84 5.13 3.77
CA ALA A 15 8.68 4.16 3.07
C ALA A 15 8.87 4.61 1.62
N ILE A 16 7.78 4.97 0.92
CA ILE A 16 7.82 5.47 -0.46
C ILE A 16 8.64 6.75 -0.56
N ALA A 17 8.44 7.72 0.33
CA ALA A 17 9.19 8.97 0.34
C ALA A 17 10.70 8.76 0.57
N MET A 18 11.07 7.92 1.54
CA MET A 18 12.45 7.55 1.86
C MET A 18 13.13 6.87 0.66
N ALA A 19 12.40 6.01 -0.03
CA ALA A 19 12.85 5.36 -1.25
C ALA A 19 13.10 6.35 -2.39
N ILE A 20 12.19 7.30 -2.62
CA ILE A 20 12.31 8.31 -3.69
C ILE A 20 13.46 9.26 -3.41
N LEU A 21 13.54 9.79 -2.19
CA LEU A 21 14.56 10.79 -1.81
C LEU A 21 15.90 10.14 -1.44
N SER A 22 15.94 8.81 -1.30
CA SER A 22 17.08 8.08 -0.72
C SER A 22 17.47 8.55 0.70
N GLN A 23 16.55 9.19 1.42
CA GLN A 23 16.74 9.82 2.73
C GLN A 23 16.15 9.00 3.90
N ASN A 24 16.47 9.39 5.13
CA ASN A 24 16.00 8.79 6.39
C ASN A 24 15.61 9.90 7.39
N PHE A 25 15.09 9.54 8.56
CA PHE A 25 14.78 10.51 9.62
C PHE A 25 16.02 11.00 10.38
N ASN A 26 17.09 11.36 9.65
CA ASN A 26 18.36 11.82 10.21
C ASN A 26 18.46 13.35 10.04
N GLY A 27 18.02 14.08 11.06
CA GLY A 27 18.08 15.54 11.08
C GLY A 27 16.83 16.23 10.53
N THR A 28 16.63 17.47 10.96
CA THR A 28 15.40 18.25 10.74
C THR A 28 15.08 18.48 9.26
N ALA A 29 16.06 18.85 8.44
CA ALA A 29 15.86 19.07 7.00
C ALA A 29 15.38 17.79 6.29
N SER A 30 15.91 16.62 6.68
CA SER A 30 15.50 15.35 6.08
C SER A 30 14.10 14.94 6.54
N ILE A 31 13.75 15.22 7.80
CA ILE A 31 12.39 15.01 8.31
C ILE A 31 11.40 15.87 7.52
N GLU A 32 11.66 17.16 7.39
CA GLU A 32 10.79 18.09 6.66
C GLU A 32 10.60 17.67 5.19
N ALA A 33 11.66 17.25 4.50
CA ALA A 33 11.57 16.75 3.13
C ALA A 33 10.69 15.49 3.03
N LEU A 34 10.83 14.56 3.97
CA LEU A 34 10.01 13.34 4.03
C LEU A 34 8.54 13.64 4.32
N GLU A 35 8.24 14.54 5.25
CA GLU A 35 6.89 14.98 5.57
C GLU A 35 6.22 15.68 4.37
N ASN A 36 6.95 16.59 3.72
CA ASN A 36 6.47 17.33 2.56
C ASN A 36 6.19 16.40 1.37
N LEU A 37 7.10 15.46 1.08
CA LEU A 37 6.87 14.48 0.02
C LEU A 37 5.71 13.53 0.38
N THR A 38 5.59 13.13 1.64
CA THR A 38 4.48 12.29 2.12
C THR A 38 3.13 12.98 1.92
N ALA A 39 3.02 14.26 2.25
CA ALA A 39 1.81 15.05 2.00
C ALA A 39 1.48 15.09 0.49
N LYS A 40 2.48 15.39 -0.36
CA LYS A 40 2.30 15.41 -1.82
C LYS A 40 1.90 14.04 -2.38
N LEU A 41 2.48 12.95 -1.86
CA LEU A 41 2.14 11.59 -2.24
C LEU A 41 0.67 11.28 -1.92
N LYS A 42 0.19 11.62 -0.73
CA LYS A 42 -1.22 11.43 -0.35
C LYS A 42 -2.15 12.21 -1.27
N THR A 43 -1.89 13.49 -1.52
CA THR A 43 -2.69 14.29 -2.45
C THR A 43 -2.66 13.72 -3.87
N GLY A 44 -1.49 13.28 -4.34
CA GLY A 44 -1.34 12.62 -5.64
C GLY A 44 -2.13 11.31 -5.75
N ILE A 45 -2.12 10.48 -4.70
CA ILE A 45 -2.90 9.24 -4.62
C ILE A 45 -4.39 9.53 -4.80
N VAL A 46 -4.90 10.57 -4.13
CA VAL A 46 -6.31 11.00 -4.26
C VAL A 46 -6.63 11.47 -5.68
N ALA A 47 -5.73 12.24 -6.29
CA ALA A 47 -5.90 12.67 -7.68
C ALA A 47 -5.93 11.47 -8.65
N ALA A 48 -5.02 10.51 -8.48
CA ALA A 48 -4.98 9.30 -9.32
C ALA A 48 -6.17 8.37 -9.11
N ALA A 49 -6.69 8.28 -7.88
CA ALA A 49 -7.88 7.51 -7.57
C ALA A 49 -9.14 8.10 -8.21
N ASN A 50 -9.23 9.44 -8.26
CA ASN A 50 -10.35 10.12 -8.90
C ASN A 50 -10.27 10.08 -10.44
N HIS A 51 -9.07 9.90 -11.01
CA HIS A 51 -8.88 9.78 -12.44
C HIS A 51 -9.37 8.42 -12.96
N PHE A 52 -10.52 8.43 -13.66
CA PHE A 52 -11.29 7.24 -14.06
C PHE A 52 -11.87 6.45 -12.88
N PHE A 53 -12.37 7.16 -11.86
CA PHE A 53 -12.85 6.56 -10.61
C PHE A 53 -13.80 5.36 -10.78
N ASP A 54 -14.80 5.45 -11.66
CA ASP A 54 -15.80 4.38 -11.81
C ASP A 54 -15.22 3.11 -12.44
N GLN A 55 -14.22 3.27 -13.31
CA GLN A 55 -13.50 2.15 -13.91
C GLN A 55 -12.50 1.55 -12.91
N GLU A 56 -11.86 2.40 -12.12
CA GLU A 56 -10.84 2.03 -11.13
C GLU A 56 -11.42 1.37 -9.88
N PHE A 57 -12.66 1.71 -9.55
CA PHE A 57 -13.35 1.27 -8.36
C PHE A 57 -14.84 1.04 -8.66
N PRO A 58 -15.20 -0.07 -9.31
CA PRO A 58 -16.60 -0.47 -9.44
C PRO A 58 -17.29 -0.58 -8.06
N HIS A 59 -18.62 -0.49 -8.05
CA HIS A 59 -19.41 -0.48 -6.81
C HIS A 59 -19.00 -1.55 -5.79
N GLU A 60 -18.88 -2.81 -6.21
CA GLU A 60 -18.50 -3.92 -5.33
C GLU A 60 -17.15 -3.71 -4.65
N GLN A 61 -16.17 -3.18 -5.38
CA GLN A 61 -14.85 -2.88 -4.82
C GLN A 61 -14.92 -1.76 -3.79
N ARG A 62 -15.66 -0.68 -4.06
CA ARG A 62 -15.85 0.43 -3.11
C ARG A 62 -16.54 -0.04 -1.85
N ALA A 63 -17.61 -0.83 -2.00
CA ALA A 63 -18.36 -1.37 -0.88
C ALA A 63 -17.48 -2.29 -0.01
N ASN A 64 -16.71 -3.19 -0.62
CA ASN A 64 -15.81 -4.08 0.11
C ASN A 64 -14.71 -3.32 0.89
N GLU A 65 -14.12 -2.28 0.29
CA GLU A 65 -13.13 -1.43 0.97
C GLU A 65 -13.76 -0.69 2.16
N LEU A 66 -14.97 -0.14 1.99
CA LEU A 66 -15.71 0.54 3.06
C LEU A 66 -16.12 -0.41 4.19
N VAL A 67 -16.57 -1.63 3.87
CA VAL A 67 -16.84 -2.67 4.87
C VAL A 67 -15.57 -3.03 5.64
N GLY A 68 -14.45 -3.23 4.94
CA GLY A 68 -13.17 -3.52 5.57
C GLY A 68 -12.65 -2.37 6.44
N LEU A 69 -12.97 -1.12 6.11
CA LEU A 69 -12.72 0.04 6.97
C LEU A 69 -13.62 0.01 8.22
N ALA A 70 -14.93 -0.17 8.06
CA ALA A 70 -15.87 -0.21 9.18
C ALA A 70 -15.53 -1.31 10.20
N ILE A 71 -15.16 -2.51 9.72
CA ILE A 71 -14.73 -3.62 10.60
C ILE A 71 -13.44 -3.28 11.35
N ARG A 72 -12.44 -2.68 10.67
CA ARG A 72 -11.17 -2.29 11.31
C ARG A 72 -11.34 -1.20 12.35
N GLU A 73 -12.34 -0.36 12.20
CA GLU A 73 -12.67 0.72 13.11
C GLU A 73 -13.68 0.29 14.18
N GLU A 74 -14.03 -1.00 14.24
CA GLU A 74 -14.99 -1.58 15.19
C GLU A 74 -16.41 -0.98 15.07
N GLU A 75 -16.73 -0.35 13.95
CA GLU A 75 -18.06 0.19 13.62
C GLU A 75 -19.01 -0.89 13.09
N ALA A 76 -18.47 -2.05 12.68
CA ALA A 76 -19.21 -3.20 12.18
C ALA A 76 -18.49 -4.52 12.49
N THR A 77 -19.20 -5.64 12.34
CA THR A 77 -18.62 -6.99 12.47
C THR A 77 -18.65 -7.72 11.12
N SER A 78 -17.83 -8.77 11.00
CA SER A 78 -17.87 -9.66 9.82
C SER A 78 -19.25 -10.29 9.60
N ASP A 79 -19.98 -10.52 10.70
CA ASP A 79 -21.28 -11.21 10.67
C ASP A 79 -22.43 -10.25 10.31
N ASN A 80 -22.24 -8.95 10.49
CA ASN A 80 -23.20 -7.92 10.13
C ASN A 80 -22.53 -6.72 9.45
N PRO A 81 -22.04 -6.89 8.20
CA PRO A 81 -21.37 -5.82 7.48
C PRO A 81 -22.38 -4.78 6.98
N PRO A 82 -22.00 -3.49 6.93
CA PRO A 82 -22.84 -2.46 6.34
C PRO A 82 -23.07 -2.73 4.85
N LYS A 83 -24.29 -2.43 4.38
CA LYS A 83 -24.66 -2.55 2.98
C LYS A 83 -24.77 -1.16 2.38
N PHE A 84 -24.10 -0.95 1.26
CA PHE A 84 -24.09 0.32 0.55
C PHE A 84 -24.80 0.17 -0.79
N THR A 85 -25.57 1.17 -1.18
CA THR A 85 -25.98 1.32 -2.58
C THR A 85 -24.80 1.80 -3.44
N ALA A 86 -24.93 1.75 -4.77
CA ALA A 86 -23.92 2.26 -5.69
C ALA A 86 -23.55 3.72 -5.38
N GLN A 87 -24.57 4.57 -5.15
CA GLN A 87 -24.40 5.99 -4.83
C GLN A 87 -23.76 6.22 -3.45
N GLN A 88 -24.20 5.49 -2.42
CA GLN A 88 -23.61 5.58 -1.07
C GLN A 88 -22.14 5.17 -1.09
N SER A 89 -21.81 4.04 -1.73
CA SER A 89 -20.43 3.56 -1.82
C SER A 89 -19.53 4.53 -2.57
N GLU A 90 -20.04 5.20 -3.61
CA GLU A 90 -19.30 6.24 -4.32
C GLU A 90 -19.02 7.44 -3.42
N GLN A 91 -20.06 7.99 -2.80
CA GLN A 91 -19.95 9.17 -1.95
C GLN A 91 -18.98 8.92 -0.80
N HIS A 92 -19.21 7.88 0.00
CA HIS A 92 -18.38 7.57 1.17
C HIS A 92 -16.93 7.24 0.78
N PHE A 93 -16.72 6.56 -0.33
CA PHE A 93 -15.35 6.23 -0.76
C PHE A 93 -14.60 7.47 -1.27
N ARG A 94 -15.25 8.38 -2.00
CA ARG A 94 -14.66 9.66 -2.39
C ARG A 94 -14.36 10.55 -1.19
N GLU A 95 -15.28 10.62 -0.23
CA GLU A 95 -15.08 11.33 1.04
C GLU A 95 -13.88 10.76 1.79
N HIS A 96 -13.81 9.43 1.91
CA HIS A 96 -12.68 8.73 2.53
C HIS A 96 -11.34 9.09 1.86
N LEU A 97 -11.26 9.03 0.53
CA LEU A 97 -10.06 9.42 -0.22
C LEU A 97 -9.73 10.89 0.00
N ALA A 98 -10.71 11.79 -0.03
CA ALA A 98 -10.49 13.21 0.21
C ALA A 98 -9.92 13.47 1.61
N GLN A 99 -10.41 12.77 2.64
CA GLN A 99 -9.88 12.87 4.00
C GLN A 99 -8.46 12.27 4.12
N LEU A 100 -8.20 11.15 3.44
CA LEU A 100 -6.85 10.59 3.34
C LEU A 100 -5.85 11.62 2.79
N GLY A 101 -6.21 12.33 1.72
CA GLY A 101 -5.37 13.35 1.09
C GLY A 101 -5.07 14.56 1.99
N LYS A 102 -5.96 14.85 2.94
CA LYS A 102 -5.83 15.95 3.92
C LYS A 102 -5.17 15.50 5.23
N SER A 103 -4.94 14.20 5.38
CA SER A 103 -4.47 13.64 6.64
C SER A 103 -3.03 14.03 6.98
N ASN A 104 -2.75 14.18 8.27
CA ASN A 104 -1.47 14.68 8.74
C ASN A 104 -0.30 13.76 8.32
N SER A 105 0.80 14.38 7.91
CA SER A 105 2.03 13.74 7.44
C SER A 105 3.23 14.06 8.32
N LYS A 106 3.01 14.66 9.50
CA LYS A 106 4.04 15.00 10.46
C LYS A 106 4.47 13.81 11.30
N LEU A 107 5.76 13.77 11.64
CA LEU A 107 6.40 12.69 12.38
C LEU A 107 5.87 12.53 13.80
N ASP A 108 5.48 13.64 14.42
CA ASP A 108 4.95 13.70 15.79
C ASP A 108 3.43 13.39 15.87
N SER A 109 2.77 13.25 14.73
CA SER A 109 1.33 12.98 14.65
C SER A 109 1.06 11.49 14.45
N THR A 110 0.09 10.95 15.19
CA THR A 110 -0.43 9.60 14.94
C THR A 110 -1.68 9.68 14.10
N LEU A 111 -1.69 8.93 13.01
CA LEU A 111 -2.78 8.90 12.06
C LEU A 111 -3.83 7.85 12.47
N PRO A 112 -5.15 8.18 12.42
CA PRO A 112 -6.22 7.20 12.58
C PRO A 112 -6.06 6.01 11.63
N THR A 113 -6.42 4.81 12.11
CA THR A 113 -6.26 3.53 11.39
C THR A 113 -6.93 3.51 10.02
N ARG A 114 -8.10 4.15 9.87
CA ARG A 114 -8.75 4.31 8.57
C ARG A 114 -7.87 4.94 7.49
N TYR A 115 -6.93 5.81 7.84
CA TYR A 115 -6.07 6.49 6.88
C TYR A 115 -4.70 5.84 6.70
N TRP A 116 -4.49 4.65 7.27
CA TRP A 116 -3.26 3.90 7.05
C TRP A 116 -3.17 3.40 5.61
N GLY A 117 -1.94 3.20 5.14
CA GLY A 117 -1.70 2.68 3.80
C GLY A 117 -2.32 1.30 3.58
N THR A 118 -2.94 1.12 2.42
CA THR A 118 -3.54 -0.14 1.93
C THR A 118 -2.90 -0.57 0.62
N SER A 119 -3.31 -1.72 0.08
CA SER A 119 -2.97 -2.12 -1.29
C SER A 119 -3.49 -1.11 -2.33
N THR A 120 -4.67 -0.53 -2.11
CA THR A 120 -5.23 0.52 -2.96
C THR A 120 -4.35 1.77 -3.00
N THR A 121 -3.81 2.22 -1.86
CA THR A 121 -2.92 3.39 -1.86
C THR A 121 -1.57 3.10 -2.51
N LEU A 122 -1.03 1.89 -2.38
CA LEU A 122 0.18 1.45 -3.11
C LEU A 122 -0.06 1.43 -4.63
N ARG A 123 -1.22 0.93 -5.06
CA ARG A 123 -1.62 0.88 -6.47
C ARG A 123 -1.69 2.29 -7.07
N MET A 124 -2.32 3.22 -6.36
CA MET A 124 -2.39 4.62 -6.79
C MET A 124 -1.03 5.33 -6.72
N ALA A 125 -0.19 4.98 -5.74
CA ALA A 125 1.18 5.48 -5.67
C ALA A 125 2.01 5.02 -6.88
N ALA A 126 1.93 3.74 -7.26
CA ALA A 126 2.60 3.23 -8.45
C ALA A 126 2.13 3.96 -9.72
N LYS A 127 0.82 4.23 -9.82
CA LYS A 127 0.21 4.99 -10.93
C LYS A 127 0.74 6.42 -11.03
N ILE A 128 0.81 7.19 -9.94
CA ILE A 128 1.35 8.57 -10.01
C ILE A 128 2.86 8.62 -10.22
N LEU A 129 3.59 7.64 -9.70
CA LEU A 129 5.04 7.61 -9.82
C LEU A 129 5.50 7.07 -11.18
N GLN A 130 4.59 6.43 -11.93
CA GLN A 130 4.91 5.68 -13.15
C GLN A 130 6.08 4.71 -12.91
N ARG A 131 6.04 4.06 -11.74
CA ARG A 131 7.08 3.13 -11.27
C ARG A 131 6.45 1.96 -10.55
N SER A 132 6.99 0.77 -10.81
CA SER A 132 6.59 -0.44 -10.10
C SER A 132 7.01 -0.36 -8.63
N ILE A 133 6.10 -0.74 -7.73
CA ILE A 133 6.38 -0.86 -6.30
C ILE A 133 6.43 -2.34 -5.92
N PHE A 134 7.58 -2.79 -5.41
CA PHE A 134 7.79 -4.14 -4.91
C PHE A 134 7.63 -4.15 -3.39
N VAL A 135 6.65 -4.90 -2.90
CA VAL A 135 6.39 -5.09 -1.48
C VAL A 135 6.74 -6.52 -1.10
N VAL A 136 7.52 -6.67 -0.04
CA VAL A 136 7.81 -7.97 0.57
C VAL A 136 7.06 -8.06 1.90
N LEU A 137 6.21 -9.06 2.03
CA LEU A 137 5.39 -9.33 3.21
C LEU A 137 5.99 -10.51 3.97
N ALA A 138 6.60 -10.26 5.13
CA ALA A 138 7.25 -11.28 5.96
C ALA A 138 6.59 -11.35 7.35
N ARG A 139 5.25 -11.49 7.40
CA ARG A 139 4.47 -11.47 8.65
C ARG A 139 4.88 -12.57 9.63
N ASN A 140 5.16 -13.76 9.12
CA ASN A 140 5.54 -14.94 9.89
C ASN A 140 7.03 -15.26 9.76
N GLY A 141 7.86 -14.21 9.68
CA GLY A 141 9.29 -14.33 9.40
C GLY A 141 9.63 -14.43 7.92
N TRP A 142 10.93 -14.40 7.62
CA TRP A 142 11.46 -14.41 6.25
C TRP A 142 11.22 -15.74 5.52
N ASP A 143 11.10 -16.85 6.27
CA ASP A 143 10.95 -18.18 5.70
C ASP A 143 9.60 -18.37 4.99
N ASN A 144 8.60 -17.58 5.37
CA ASN A 144 7.26 -17.55 4.80
C ASN A 144 6.96 -16.22 4.10
N ALA A 145 8.00 -15.51 3.66
CA ALA A 145 7.81 -14.23 3.01
C ALA A 145 7.12 -14.39 1.64
N SER A 146 6.09 -13.58 1.41
CA SER A 146 5.49 -13.39 0.09
C SER A 146 5.88 -12.04 -0.47
N TYR A 147 5.62 -11.82 -1.76
CA TYR A 147 5.79 -10.52 -2.37
C TYR A 147 4.59 -10.14 -3.23
N GLU A 148 4.43 -8.83 -3.39
CA GLU A 148 3.45 -8.21 -4.26
C GLU A 148 4.13 -7.16 -5.11
N ILE A 149 3.71 -7.07 -6.37
CA ILE A 149 4.21 -6.08 -7.32
C ILE A 149 3.03 -5.23 -7.77
N PHE A 150 3.14 -3.92 -7.56
CA PHE A 150 2.19 -2.93 -8.04
C PHE A 150 2.79 -2.25 -9.27
N GLU A 151 2.36 -2.66 -10.46
CA GLU A 151 2.84 -2.12 -11.73
C GLU A 151 1.92 -0.98 -12.21
N PRO A 152 2.48 0.11 -12.77
CA PRO A 152 1.70 1.11 -13.49
C PRO A 152 1.29 0.51 -14.85
N THR A 153 0.10 -0.06 -14.95
CA THR A 153 -0.33 -0.74 -16.19
C THR A 153 -1.31 0.12 -16.98
N GLU A 154 -0.90 0.57 -18.17
CA GLU A 154 -1.79 1.13 -19.18
C GLU A 154 -2.56 0.00 -19.87
N VAL A 155 -3.89 0.07 -19.86
CA VAL A 155 -4.76 -0.81 -20.64
C VAL A 155 -5.43 0.01 -21.74
N LYS A 156 -5.08 -0.30 -22.99
CA LYS A 156 -5.75 0.27 -24.16
C LYS A 156 -7.12 -0.38 -24.31
N MET A 157 -8.20 0.37 -24.07
CA MET A 157 -9.55 0.00 -24.52
C MET A 157 -9.92 0.86 -25.73
N GLY A 158 -10.70 0.30 -26.66
CA GLY A 158 -11.11 0.98 -27.89
C GLY A 158 -11.86 2.28 -27.59
N GLY A 159 -11.17 3.42 -27.73
CA GLY A 159 -11.70 4.78 -27.50
C GLY A 159 -11.08 5.54 -26.32
N GLY A 160 -10.27 4.92 -25.47
CA GLY A 160 -9.61 5.59 -24.34
C GLY A 160 -8.69 4.68 -23.52
N VAL A 161 -7.66 5.25 -22.90
CA VAL A 161 -6.72 4.53 -22.02
C VAL A 161 -7.37 4.39 -20.64
N THR A 162 -7.59 3.15 -20.20
CA THR A 162 -7.97 2.83 -18.81
C THR A 162 -6.80 2.10 -18.14
N TRP A 163 -6.73 2.07 -16.80
CA TRP A 163 -5.65 1.37 -16.10
C TRP A 163 -6.26 0.12 -15.45
N CYS A 164 -5.81 -1.07 -15.84
CA CYS A 164 -6.24 -2.33 -15.22
C CYS A 164 -5.01 -3.04 -14.62
N HIS A 165 -5.14 -3.53 -13.39
CA HIS A 165 -4.01 -3.99 -12.59
C HIS A 165 -3.94 -5.52 -12.51
N GLN A 166 -2.72 -6.07 -12.60
CA GLN A 166 -2.41 -7.44 -12.17
C GLN A 166 -1.69 -7.43 -10.82
N ARG A 167 -2.35 -7.91 -9.76
CA ARG A 167 -1.64 -8.33 -8.54
C ARG A 167 -0.97 -9.66 -8.86
N LYS A 168 0.35 -9.64 -9.08
CA LYS A 168 1.15 -10.85 -9.13
C LYS A 168 1.62 -11.16 -7.71
N SER A 169 1.00 -12.14 -7.07
CA SER A 169 1.45 -12.71 -5.81
C SER A 169 2.15 -14.05 -6.09
N ALA A 170 3.30 -14.26 -5.45
CA ALA A 170 3.90 -15.58 -5.35
C ALA A 170 4.37 -15.80 -3.91
N ILE A 171 4.12 -17.01 -3.41
CA ILE A 171 4.59 -17.47 -2.10
C ILE A 171 5.94 -18.14 -2.32
N PHE A 172 6.97 -17.67 -1.61
CA PHE A 172 8.22 -18.42 -1.49
C PHE A 172 8.15 -19.24 -0.21
N GLN A 173 8.18 -20.57 -0.33
CA GLN A 173 8.63 -21.39 0.78
C GLN A 173 10.16 -21.34 0.77
N TRP A 174 10.76 -20.68 1.77
CA TRP A 174 12.19 -20.78 2.03
C TRP A 174 12.44 -22.17 2.63
N ALA A 175 12.30 -23.21 1.81
CA ALA A 175 12.61 -24.56 2.21
C ALA A 175 14.11 -24.61 2.53
N ASN A 176 14.36 -24.92 3.80
CA ASN A 176 15.65 -25.26 4.36
C ASN A 176 16.24 -26.43 3.56
N GLN A 177 16.97 -26.14 2.48
CA GLN A 177 17.76 -27.13 1.76
C GLN A 177 19.17 -26.59 1.57
N ASN A 178 20.01 -27.00 2.51
CA ASN A 178 21.41 -27.26 2.22
C ASN A 178 21.52 -28.06 0.92
N SER A 179 22.45 -27.64 0.07
CA SER A 179 22.80 -28.18 -1.26
C SER A 179 21.97 -27.68 -2.45
N GLY A 180 22.64 -26.91 -3.32
CA GLY A 180 22.44 -27.12 -4.76
C GLY A 180 21.50 -26.20 -5.54
N SER A 181 21.42 -24.89 -5.29
CA SER A 181 20.91 -23.98 -6.34
C SER A 181 21.40 -22.53 -6.23
N LYS A 182 22.63 -22.30 -6.68
CA LYS A 182 23.19 -20.95 -6.92
C LYS A 182 22.47 -20.20 -8.05
N ARG A 183 21.68 -20.88 -8.89
CA ARG A 183 21.04 -20.30 -10.09
C ARG A 183 19.77 -19.49 -9.80
N PHE A 184 18.96 -19.90 -8.82
CA PHE A 184 17.69 -19.21 -8.51
C PHE A 184 17.83 -18.07 -7.48
N LYS A 185 18.83 -18.15 -6.59
CA LYS A 185 19.27 -17.02 -5.78
C LYS A 185 19.63 -15.81 -6.65
N ASN A 186 20.07 -16.03 -7.89
CA ASN A 186 20.41 -14.97 -8.80
C ASN A 186 19.20 -14.40 -9.54
N ILE A 187 18.12 -15.11 -9.87
CA ILE A 187 17.03 -14.52 -10.67
C ILE A 187 16.18 -13.54 -9.86
N ALA A 188 15.76 -13.92 -8.65
CA ALA A 188 15.06 -13.00 -7.74
C ALA A 188 15.99 -11.85 -7.34
N ARG A 189 17.28 -12.14 -7.06
CA ARG A 189 18.27 -11.11 -6.74
C ARG A 189 18.63 -10.21 -7.93
N LEU A 190 18.61 -10.71 -9.18
CA LEU A 190 18.90 -9.97 -10.42
C LEU A 190 17.72 -9.08 -10.81
N ARG A 191 16.47 -9.55 -10.73
CA ARG A 191 15.28 -8.68 -10.88
C ARG A 191 15.20 -7.65 -9.75
N LEU A 192 15.47 -8.06 -8.50
CA LEU A 192 15.53 -7.17 -7.33
C LEU A 192 16.82 -6.31 -7.25
N GLN A 193 17.83 -6.51 -8.12
CA GLN A 193 19.05 -5.68 -8.22
C GLN A 193 19.00 -4.74 -9.42
N GLN A 194 18.32 -5.11 -10.50
CA GLN A 194 18.17 -4.24 -11.68
C GLN A 194 17.23 -3.05 -11.41
N GLU A 195 16.25 -3.18 -10.52
CA GLU A 195 15.29 -2.11 -10.22
C GLU A 195 15.53 -1.51 -8.83
N ARG A 196 16.24 -0.38 -8.82
CA ARG A 196 16.62 0.40 -7.63
C ARG A 196 15.41 1.09 -7.00
N THR A 197 14.47 0.36 -6.39
CA THR A 197 13.63 0.89 -5.30
C THR A 197 13.03 -0.26 -4.50
N ARG A 198 13.62 -0.61 -3.35
CA ARG A 198 13.06 -1.64 -2.45
C ARG A 198 12.27 -0.97 -1.33
N LEU A 199 10.98 -1.28 -1.24
CA LEU A 199 10.10 -0.79 -0.20
C LEU A 199 9.81 -1.93 0.79
N TYR A 200 10.35 -1.79 1.99
CA TYR A 200 10.03 -2.67 3.12
C TYR A 200 9.03 -1.94 3.99
N CYS A 201 7.75 -2.30 3.88
CA CYS A 201 6.72 -1.82 4.80
C CYS A 201 6.20 -3.02 5.57
N CYS A 202 6.38 -3.04 6.88
CA CYS A 202 5.70 -4.00 7.76
C CYS A 202 4.23 -3.57 7.84
N MET A 203 3.39 -4.07 6.93
CA MET A 203 1.94 -4.03 7.12
C MET A 203 1.56 -5.17 8.06
N GLN A 204 1.52 -4.88 9.37
CA GLN A 204 0.71 -5.67 10.29
C GLN A 204 -0.75 -5.38 9.95
N GLU A 205 -1.34 -6.20 9.09
CA GLU A 205 -2.79 -6.36 9.12
C GLU A 205 -3.11 -7.04 10.45
N GLY A 206 -4.01 -6.43 11.22
CA GLY A 206 -4.46 -6.97 12.49
C GLY A 206 -4.98 -8.39 12.31
N THR A 207 -4.22 -9.36 12.78
CA THR A 207 -4.76 -10.65 13.19
C THR A 207 -5.59 -10.39 14.43
N ILE A 208 -6.92 -10.49 14.27
CA ILE A 208 -7.80 -10.84 15.38
C ILE A 208 -7.44 -12.29 15.74
N SER A 209 -6.55 -12.45 16.71
CA SER A 209 -6.43 -13.69 17.46
C SER A 209 -6.78 -13.34 18.90
N GLY A 210 -7.91 -13.88 19.35
CA GLY A 210 -8.46 -13.64 20.68
C GLY A 210 -7.43 -13.87 21.78
N PHE A 211 -7.45 -12.98 22.76
CA PHE A 211 -6.83 -13.21 24.06
C PHE A 211 -7.95 -13.52 25.06
N ASN A 212 -8.14 -14.82 25.30
CA ASN A 212 -8.59 -15.30 26.59
C ASN A 212 -7.45 -15.06 27.59
N SER A 213 -7.75 -14.31 28.64
CA SER A 213 -7.26 -14.53 30.00
C SER A 213 -8.06 -13.66 30.95
#